data_AF-A0A6B1HZU2-F1
#
_entry.id   AF-A0A6B1HZU2-F1
#
_cell.length_a   1.000
_cell.length_b   1.000
_cell.length_c   1.000
_cell.angle_alpha   90.00
_cell.angle_beta   90.00
_cell.angle_gamma   90.00
#
_symmetry.space_group_name_H-M   'P 1'
#
loop_
_entity.id
_entity.type
_entity.pdbx_description
1 polymer ?
#
loop_
_entity_poly.entity_id
_entity_poly.type
_entity_poly.pdbx_seq_one_letter_code
_entity_poly.pdbx_strand_id
1 'polypeptide(L)'
;MSQPQPYDIMIIRPASDGKVAHFTGEIPNDLWAILLRFREQVSKLEACLRECENLNLNYTLSWSRDDEALKFETHSAIRPNDLYSILHCLRPFQLQNNKPDISFNTTVSRLQKYIRERIKGKHEKDIHYVWLKEFFKSLKEEYNGQAGQKQCVIESVKFTSSGEIPPNENKSINCENMLNSWLNAYEFHHDEEKQHLIEDIEKGFPPGLLDSVFVGMILDKIKAINRFAGLIDRLGTGQVNICLP
;
A
#
# COMPACT_ATOMS: atom_id res chain seq x y z
N MET A 1 -1.31 -29.82 -17.48
CA MET A 1 -2.35 -28.83 -17.14
C MET A 1 -2.52 -28.88 -15.63
N SER A 2 -2.36 -27.76 -14.91
CA SER A 2 -2.62 -27.75 -13.46
C SER A 2 -4.11 -28.00 -13.21
N GLN A 3 -4.45 -28.70 -12.14
CA GLN A 3 -5.85 -28.83 -11.70
C GLN A 3 -6.28 -27.53 -10.99
N PRO A 4 -7.57 -27.13 -11.08
CA PRO A 4 -8.10 -25.99 -10.34
C PRO A 4 -7.76 -26.09 -8.85
N GLN A 5 -7.39 -24.98 -8.23
CA GLN A 5 -7.01 -24.97 -6.82
C GLN A 5 -8.28 -24.89 -5.96
N PRO A 6 -8.63 -25.94 -5.19
CA PRO A 6 -9.75 -25.85 -4.25
C PRO A 6 -9.40 -24.87 -3.14
N TYR A 7 -10.41 -24.13 -2.67
CA TYR A 7 -10.28 -23.25 -1.51
C TYR A 7 -11.49 -23.42 -0.58
N ASP A 8 -11.22 -23.27 0.72
CA ASP A 8 -12.23 -23.05 1.75
C ASP A 8 -11.88 -21.77 2.50
N ILE A 9 -12.74 -20.76 2.36
CA ILE A 9 -12.61 -19.49 3.06
C ILE A 9 -13.56 -19.52 4.26
N MET A 10 -12.99 -19.53 5.45
CA MET A 10 -13.69 -19.37 6.71
C MET A 10 -13.57 -17.92 7.21
N ILE A 11 -14.67 -17.17 7.14
CA ILE A 11 -14.72 -15.83 7.72
C ILE A 11 -15.22 -15.96 9.16
N ILE A 12 -14.29 -15.91 10.10
CA ILE A 12 -14.56 -16.01 11.54
C ILE A 12 -14.76 -14.61 12.12
N ARG A 13 -15.91 -14.36 12.77
CA ARG A 13 -16.18 -13.11 13.46
C ARG A 13 -15.50 -13.09 14.84
N PRO A 14 -14.68 -12.08 15.18
CA PRO A 14 -14.11 -11.95 16.53
C PRO A 14 -15.14 -11.53 17.60
N ALA A 15 -16.27 -10.93 17.22
CA ALA A 15 -17.25 -10.36 18.13
C ALA A 15 -18.46 -11.28 18.41
N SER A 16 -18.52 -11.77 19.66
CA SER A 16 -19.61 -12.32 20.51
C SER A 16 -20.56 -13.43 20.02
N ASP A 17 -20.85 -13.61 18.73
CA ASP A 17 -21.81 -14.66 18.31
C ASP A 17 -21.17 -15.96 17.78
N GLY A 18 -19.84 -15.97 17.59
CA GLY A 18 -19.08 -17.12 17.10
C GLY A 18 -19.50 -17.60 15.70
N LYS A 19 -20.26 -16.80 14.94
CA LYS A 19 -20.74 -17.21 13.62
C LYS A 19 -19.58 -17.24 12.64
N VAL A 20 -19.42 -18.40 12.01
CA VAL A 20 -18.44 -18.64 10.96
C VAL A 20 -19.21 -18.78 9.64
N ALA A 21 -18.86 -17.98 8.64
CA ALA A 21 -19.28 -18.26 7.28
C ALA A 21 -18.21 -19.06 6.55
N HIS A 22 -18.66 -20.15 5.94
CA HIS A 22 -17.84 -21.01 5.11
C HIS A 22 -18.16 -20.73 3.64
N PHE A 23 -17.14 -20.38 2.87
CA PHE A 23 -17.23 -20.21 1.42
C PHE A 23 -16.25 -21.17 0.77
N THR A 24 -16.76 -22.26 0.22
CA THR A 24 -15.98 -23.20 -0.56
C THR A 24 -16.06 -22.88 -2.05
N GLY A 25 -14.99 -23.18 -2.78
CA GLY A 25 -14.97 -23.05 -4.23
C GLY A 25 -13.64 -23.50 -4.83
N GLU A 26 -13.44 -23.21 -6.11
CA GLU A 26 -12.20 -23.53 -6.83
C GLU A 26 -11.68 -22.30 -7.55
N ILE A 27 -10.44 -21.89 -7.33
CA ILE A 27 -9.83 -20.77 -8.07
C ILE A 27 -9.47 -21.27 -9.48
N PRO A 28 -9.90 -20.57 -10.54
CA PRO A 28 -9.49 -20.86 -11.91
C PRO A 28 -7.96 -20.91 -12.06
N ASN A 29 -7.46 -21.84 -12.86
CA ASN A 29 -6.02 -22.07 -13.05
C ASN A 29 -5.25 -20.82 -13.47
N ASP A 30 -5.83 -20.01 -14.36
CA ASP A 30 -5.25 -18.77 -14.85
C ASP A 30 -5.10 -17.73 -13.72
N LEU A 31 -6.15 -17.57 -12.90
CA LEU A 31 -6.11 -16.69 -11.73
C LEU A 31 -5.13 -17.21 -10.69
N TRP A 32 -5.12 -18.51 -10.42
CA TRP A 32 -4.17 -19.11 -9.47
C TRP A 32 -2.72 -18.93 -9.93
N ALA A 33 -2.43 -19.11 -11.22
CA ALA A 33 -1.10 -18.84 -11.78
C ALA A 33 -0.66 -17.38 -11.61
N ILE A 34 -1.59 -16.42 -11.72
CA ILE A 34 -1.31 -15.00 -11.44
C ILE A 34 -0.96 -14.78 -9.97
N LEU A 35 -1.72 -15.38 -9.04
CA LEU A 35 -1.48 -15.26 -7.61
C LEU A 35 -0.13 -15.89 -7.21
N LEU A 36 0.23 -17.04 -7.77
CA LEU A 36 1.52 -17.68 -7.55
C LEU A 36 2.69 -16.82 -8.06
N ARG A 37 2.55 -16.20 -9.24
CA ARG A 37 3.57 -15.25 -9.75
C ARG A 37 3.70 -14.01 -8.87
N PHE A 38 2.59 -13.49 -8.36
CA PHE A 38 2.61 -12.40 -7.39
C PHE A 38 3.38 -12.83 -6.13
N ARG A 39 3.06 -14.00 -5.57
CA ARG A 39 3.71 -14.54 -4.37
C ARG A 39 5.22 -14.75 -4.57
N GLU A 40 5.64 -15.22 -5.74
CA GLU A 40 7.06 -15.38 -6.09
C GLU A 40 7.80 -14.02 -6.05
N GLN A 41 7.19 -12.94 -6.54
CA GLN A 41 7.80 -11.60 -6.43
C GLN A 41 7.85 -11.14 -4.96
N VAL A 42 6.84 -11.47 -4.16
CA VAL A 42 6.87 -11.16 -2.73
C VAL A 42 8.00 -11.90 -2.03
N SER A 43 8.28 -13.16 -2.38
CA SER A 43 9.43 -13.88 -1.82
C SER A 43 10.78 -13.20 -2.13
N LYS A 44 10.91 -12.56 -3.31
CA LYS A 44 12.10 -11.77 -3.66
C LYS A 44 12.19 -10.50 -2.83
N LEU A 45 11.06 -9.80 -2.65
CA LEU A 45 10.98 -8.65 -1.75
C LEU A 45 11.32 -9.03 -0.30
N GLU A 46 10.74 -10.10 0.23
CA GLU A 46 11.04 -10.63 1.57
C GLU A 46 12.52 -10.98 1.74
N ALA A 47 13.16 -11.54 0.70
CA ALA A 47 14.60 -11.80 0.70
C ALA A 47 15.41 -10.50 0.76
N CYS A 48 15.06 -9.51 -0.07
CA CYS A 48 15.69 -8.19 -0.04
C CYS A 48 15.56 -7.53 1.35
N LEU A 49 14.38 -7.58 1.96
CA LEU A 49 14.11 -6.97 3.26
C LEU A 49 14.90 -7.62 4.40
N ARG A 50 15.23 -8.92 4.31
CA ARG A 50 16.07 -9.60 5.32
C ARG A 50 17.52 -9.13 5.31
N GLU A 51 18.01 -8.69 4.17
CA GLU A 51 19.38 -8.17 4.01
C GLU A 51 19.50 -6.68 4.38
N CYS A 52 18.36 -5.97 4.49
CA CYS A 52 18.33 -4.57 4.86
C CYS A 52 18.47 -4.40 6.38
N GLU A 53 19.33 -3.47 6.80
CA GLU A 53 19.47 -3.12 8.21
C GLU A 53 18.46 -2.02 8.57
N ASN A 54 17.72 -2.20 9.67
CA ASN A 54 16.84 -1.18 10.25
C ASN A 54 15.77 -0.61 9.29
N LEU A 55 14.78 -1.44 8.92
CA LEU A 55 13.61 -1.02 8.14
C LEU A 55 12.59 -0.17 8.92
N ASN A 56 12.88 0.18 10.17
CA ASN A 56 11.97 0.99 10.98
C ASN A 56 12.19 2.46 10.67
N LEU A 57 11.13 3.16 10.29
CA LEU A 57 11.12 4.61 10.20
C LEU A 57 10.51 5.17 11.50
N ASN A 58 11.34 5.81 12.32
CA ASN A 58 10.89 6.52 13.50
C ASN A 58 11.26 7.99 13.34
N TYR A 59 10.27 8.87 13.40
CA TYR A 59 10.50 10.30 13.39
C TYR A 59 9.65 11.00 14.45
N THR A 60 10.10 12.16 14.87
CA THR A 60 9.38 13.05 15.78
C THR A 60 9.14 14.36 15.07
N LEU A 61 7.87 14.78 15.09
CA LEU A 61 7.44 16.10 14.66
C LEU A 61 7.07 16.89 15.91
N SER A 62 7.72 18.03 16.12
CA SER A 62 7.41 18.93 17.24
C SER A 62 7.23 20.35 16.73
N TRP A 63 6.31 21.09 17.34
CA TRP A 63 6.10 22.51 17.05
C TRP A 63 6.47 23.32 18.28
N SER A 64 7.36 24.30 18.09
CA SER A 64 7.75 25.23 19.14
C SER A 64 7.10 26.58 18.87
N ARG A 65 6.29 27.06 19.83
CA ARG A 65 5.68 28.39 19.73
C ARG A 65 6.75 29.49 19.78
N ASP A 66 7.79 29.26 20.58
CA ASP A 66 8.85 30.25 20.81
C ASP A 66 9.76 30.43 19.59
N ASP A 67 9.96 29.35 18.82
CA ASP A 67 10.73 29.37 17.58
C ASP A 67 9.85 29.62 16.33
N GLU A 68 8.52 29.68 16.51
CA GLU A 68 7.50 29.69 15.44
C GLU A 68 7.75 28.65 14.33
N ALA A 69 8.44 27.57 14.66
CA ALA A 69 9.00 26.63 13.70
C ALA A 69 8.57 25.19 13.98
N LEU A 70 8.32 24.47 12.89
CA LEU A 70 8.15 23.02 12.90
C LEU A 70 9.55 22.38 12.94
N LYS A 71 9.81 21.54 13.94
CA LYS A 71 11.04 20.76 14.06
C LYS A 71 10.76 19.31 13.70
N PHE A 72 11.67 18.74 12.92
CA PHE A 72 11.59 17.37 12.45
C PHE A 72 12.90 16.66 12.78
N GLU A 73 12.79 15.50 13.43
CA GLU A 73 13.93 14.65 13.77
C GLU A 73 13.65 13.22 13.33
N THR A 74 14.59 12.63 12.59
CA THR A 74 14.53 11.21 12.23
C THR A 74 15.47 10.42 13.14
N HIS A 75 14.91 9.47 13.87
CA HIS A 75 15.64 8.63 14.83
C HIS A 75 16.19 7.35 14.20
N SER A 76 15.64 6.95 13.05
CA SER A 76 16.13 5.83 12.26
C SER A 76 15.88 6.10 10.78
N ALA A 77 16.95 6.08 9.99
CA ALA A 77 16.91 6.26 8.55
C ALA A 77 17.27 4.95 7.85
N ILE A 78 16.49 4.58 6.84
CA ILE A 78 16.83 3.49 5.94
C ILE A 78 18.07 3.91 5.15
N ARG A 79 19.09 3.05 5.07
CA ARG A 79 20.30 3.35 4.30
C ARG A 79 19.92 3.57 2.82
N PRO A 80 20.54 4.52 2.10
CA PRO A 80 20.20 4.78 0.69
C PRO A 80 20.28 3.53 -0.20
N ASN A 81 21.30 2.68 -0.02
CA ASN A 81 21.44 1.43 -0.77
C ASN A 81 20.33 0.41 -0.46
N ASP A 82 19.86 0.37 0.79
CA ASP A 82 18.76 -0.51 1.20
C ASP A 82 17.46 -0.01 0.57
N LEU A 83 17.20 1.31 0.63
CA LEU A 83 16.04 1.93 -0.01
C LEU A 83 16.02 1.65 -1.51
N TYR A 84 17.14 1.83 -2.21
CA TYR A 84 17.25 1.53 -3.63
C TYR A 84 16.94 0.04 -3.94
N SER A 85 17.47 -0.88 -3.13
CA SER A 85 17.24 -2.32 -3.30
C SER A 85 15.77 -2.68 -3.10
N ILE A 86 15.13 -2.08 -2.10
CA ILE A 86 13.70 -2.22 -1.82
C ILE A 86 12.87 -1.69 -3.00
N LEU A 87 13.17 -0.49 -3.49
CA LEU A 87 12.47 0.12 -4.62
C LEU A 87 12.58 -0.71 -5.89
N HIS A 88 13.75 -1.28 -6.16
CA HIS A 88 13.94 -2.21 -7.26
C HIS A 88 13.03 -3.44 -7.14
N CYS A 89 12.92 -4.01 -5.93
CA CYS A 89 12.03 -5.14 -5.65
C CYS A 89 10.54 -4.77 -5.67
N LEU A 90 10.20 -3.50 -5.42
CA LEU A 90 8.82 -3.02 -5.43
C LEU A 90 8.28 -2.71 -6.83
N ARG A 91 9.17 -2.44 -7.78
CA ARG A 91 8.85 -2.05 -9.15
C ARG A 91 7.81 -2.96 -9.84
N PRO A 92 7.83 -4.31 -9.71
CA PRO A 92 6.83 -5.19 -10.30
C PRO A 92 5.39 -4.95 -9.81
N PHE A 93 5.23 -4.47 -8.57
CA PHE A 93 3.91 -4.22 -7.98
C PHE A 93 3.33 -2.87 -8.38
N GLN A 94 4.21 -1.90 -8.65
CA GLN A 94 3.86 -0.52 -9.04
C GLN A 94 3.60 -0.38 -10.54
N LEU A 95 4.42 -0.99 -11.40
CA LEU A 95 4.33 -0.81 -12.85
C LEU A 95 3.12 -1.52 -13.46
N GLN A 96 2.07 -0.75 -13.75
CA GLN A 96 0.86 -1.24 -14.41
C GLN A 96 1.09 -1.60 -15.90
N ASN A 97 2.06 -0.95 -16.57
CA ASN A 97 2.14 -0.99 -18.04
C ASN A 97 2.92 -2.18 -18.61
N ASN A 98 3.97 -2.68 -17.93
CA ASN A 98 4.88 -3.68 -18.52
C ASN A 98 4.55 -5.13 -18.12
N LYS A 99 3.94 -5.33 -16.94
CA LYS A 99 3.49 -6.65 -16.44
C LYS A 99 2.21 -6.47 -15.62
N PRO A 100 1.07 -6.11 -16.26
CA PRO A 100 -0.18 -5.78 -15.54
C PRO A 100 -0.65 -6.91 -14.61
N ASP A 101 -0.27 -8.16 -14.91
CA ASP A 101 -0.67 -9.33 -14.15
C ASP A 101 -0.08 -9.42 -12.74
N ILE A 102 1.01 -8.69 -12.42
CA ILE A 102 1.67 -8.72 -11.11
C ILE A 102 1.49 -7.40 -10.34
N SER A 103 0.90 -6.38 -10.97
CA SER A 103 0.56 -5.13 -10.30
C SER A 103 -0.37 -5.40 -9.11
N PHE A 104 -0.06 -4.81 -7.95
CA PHE A 104 -0.84 -5.00 -6.72
C PHE A 104 -2.34 -4.72 -6.93
N ASN A 105 -2.65 -3.54 -7.47
CA ASN A 105 -4.05 -3.13 -7.67
C ASN A 105 -4.80 -4.06 -8.65
N THR A 106 -4.12 -4.53 -9.70
CA THR A 106 -4.72 -5.46 -10.67
C THR A 106 -4.95 -6.84 -10.05
N THR A 107 -3.94 -7.42 -9.41
CA THR A 107 -4.02 -8.76 -8.80
C THR A 107 -5.06 -8.80 -7.69
N VAL A 108 -5.07 -7.80 -6.79
CA VAL A 108 -6.07 -7.67 -5.72
C VAL A 108 -7.47 -7.53 -6.31
N SER A 109 -7.65 -6.70 -7.34
CA SER A 109 -8.98 -6.49 -7.95
C SER A 109 -9.49 -7.73 -8.68
N ARG A 110 -8.61 -8.50 -9.34
CA ARG A 110 -8.98 -9.78 -9.98
C ARG A 110 -9.49 -10.79 -8.94
N LEU A 111 -8.77 -10.97 -7.84
CA LEU A 111 -9.21 -11.88 -6.78
C LEU A 111 -10.51 -11.39 -6.11
N GLN A 112 -10.59 -10.09 -5.80
CA GLN A 112 -11.80 -9.49 -5.21
C GLN A 112 -13.02 -9.69 -6.11
N LYS A 113 -12.87 -9.44 -7.42
CA LYS A 113 -13.94 -9.65 -8.40
C LYS A 113 -14.36 -11.12 -8.45
N TYR A 114 -13.40 -12.03 -8.52
CA TYR A 114 -13.65 -13.47 -8.54
C TYR A 114 -14.46 -13.93 -7.33
N ILE A 115 -14.00 -13.58 -6.12
CA ILE A 115 -14.70 -13.97 -4.88
C ILE A 115 -16.10 -13.34 -4.84
N ARG A 116 -16.24 -12.06 -5.23
CA ARG A 116 -17.54 -11.39 -5.31
C ARG A 116 -18.51 -12.14 -6.21
N GLU A 117 -18.10 -12.55 -7.41
CA GLU A 117 -18.97 -13.26 -8.36
C GLU A 117 -19.43 -14.62 -7.83
N ARG A 118 -18.60 -15.29 -7.02
CA ARG A 118 -18.97 -16.55 -6.36
C ARG A 118 -19.93 -16.38 -5.18
N ILE A 119 -19.85 -15.25 -4.48
CA ILE A 119 -20.71 -14.93 -3.33
C ILE A 119 -22.03 -14.26 -3.75
N LYS A 120 -22.07 -13.66 -4.96
CA LYS A 120 -23.23 -12.92 -5.48
C LYS A 120 -24.50 -13.78 -5.52
N GLY A 121 -25.63 -13.20 -5.10
CA GLY A 121 -26.93 -13.87 -5.05
C GLY A 121 -27.29 -14.34 -3.64
N LYS A 122 -26.61 -15.37 -3.10
CA LYS A 122 -26.99 -15.98 -1.80
C LYS A 122 -26.61 -15.15 -0.57
N HIS A 123 -25.56 -14.34 -0.65
CA HIS A 123 -24.94 -13.72 0.54
C HIS A 123 -24.50 -12.25 0.33
N GLU A 124 -25.05 -11.51 -0.65
CA GLU A 124 -24.59 -10.13 -0.94
C GLU A 124 -24.88 -9.13 0.20
N LYS A 125 -25.92 -9.39 1.00
CA LYS A 125 -26.22 -8.64 2.24
C LYS A 125 -25.62 -9.31 3.49
N ASP A 126 -24.93 -10.42 3.31
CA ASP A 126 -24.33 -11.14 4.42
C ASP A 126 -23.18 -10.30 4.98
N ILE A 127 -23.16 -10.19 6.30
CA ILE A 127 -22.16 -9.42 7.04
C ILE A 127 -20.75 -9.88 6.64
N HIS A 128 -20.56 -11.18 6.40
CA HIS A 128 -19.29 -11.77 6.00
C HIS A 128 -18.74 -11.24 4.66
N TYR A 129 -19.63 -10.96 3.69
CA TYR A 129 -19.22 -10.32 2.43
C TYR A 129 -18.80 -8.85 2.63
N VAL A 130 -19.49 -8.13 3.54
CA VAL A 130 -19.12 -6.75 3.91
C VAL A 130 -17.70 -6.72 4.48
N TRP A 131 -17.38 -7.64 5.39
CA TRP A 131 -16.04 -7.76 5.98
C TRP A 131 -14.97 -8.05 4.93
N LEU A 132 -15.21 -8.98 4.00
CA LEU A 132 -14.27 -9.26 2.92
C LEU A 132 -14.05 -8.02 2.03
N LYS A 133 -15.11 -7.28 1.74
CA LYS A 133 -15.02 -6.02 0.98
C LYS A 133 -14.19 -4.99 1.73
N GLU A 134 -14.41 -4.81 3.03
CA GLU A 134 -13.61 -3.90 3.86
C GLU A 134 -12.15 -4.36 3.99
N PHE A 135 -11.88 -5.66 4.03
CA PHE A 135 -10.52 -6.19 3.98
C PHE A 135 -9.78 -5.76 2.71
N PHE A 136 -10.36 -6.03 1.53
CA PHE A 136 -9.75 -5.63 0.25
C PHE A 136 -9.63 -4.11 0.10
N LYS A 137 -10.60 -3.37 0.62
CA LYS A 137 -10.54 -1.91 0.67
C LYS A 137 -9.38 -1.45 1.56
N SER A 138 -9.23 -2.01 2.75
CA SER A 138 -8.13 -1.68 3.67
C SER A 138 -6.75 -1.94 3.04
N LEU A 139 -6.60 -3.05 2.29
CA LEU A 139 -5.36 -3.35 1.56
C LEU A 139 -5.04 -2.27 0.52
N LYS A 140 -6.03 -1.82 -0.24
CA LYS A 140 -5.86 -0.77 -1.26
C LYS A 140 -5.62 0.59 -0.61
N GLU A 141 -6.32 0.91 0.48
CA GLU A 141 -6.13 2.16 1.20
C GLU A 141 -4.73 2.25 1.81
N GLU A 142 -4.24 1.15 2.39
CA GLU A 142 -2.86 1.05 2.90
C GLU A 142 -1.85 1.16 1.75
N TYR A 143 -2.03 0.41 0.67
CA TYR A 143 -1.11 0.46 -0.48
C TYR A 143 -1.06 1.83 -1.18
N ASN A 144 -2.17 2.57 -1.24
CA ASN A 144 -2.23 3.86 -1.94
C ASN A 144 -2.02 5.06 -0.98
N GLY A 145 -1.58 4.82 0.26
CA GLY A 145 -1.30 5.86 1.27
C GLY A 145 -2.55 6.51 1.91
N GLN A 146 -3.76 6.10 1.52
CA GLN A 146 -5.01 6.64 2.05
C GLN A 146 -5.20 6.31 3.53
N ALA A 147 -4.66 5.20 4.01
CA ALA A 147 -4.68 4.86 5.43
C ALA A 147 -3.91 5.88 6.28
N GLY A 148 -2.72 6.30 5.83
CA GLY A 148 -1.94 7.35 6.46
C GLY A 148 -2.62 8.73 6.39
N GLN A 149 -3.22 9.06 5.23
CA GLN A 149 -3.98 10.31 5.06
C GLN A 149 -5.15 10.46 6.04
N LYS A 150 -5.80 9.35 6.41
CA LYS A 150 -6.89 9.37 7.42
C LYS A 150 -6.39 9.77 8.81
N GLN A 151 -5.09 9.62 9.09
CA GLN A 151 -4.49 9.97 10.38
C GLN A 151 -3.86 11.37 10.34
N CYS A 152 -3.19 11.70 9.24
CA CYS A 152 -2.53 12.99 9.05
C CYS A 152 -2.58 13.37 7.58
N VAL A 153 -3.07 14.57 7.27
CA VAL A 153 -3.05 15.13 5.91
C VAL A 153 -1.94 16.17 5.86
N ILE A 154 -0.99 15.98 4.95
CA ILE A 154 0.07 16.96 4.68
C ILE A 154 -0.26 17.60 3.34
N GLU A 155 -0.46 18.90 3.32
CA GLU A 155 -0.80 19.65 2.11
C GLU A 155 0.25 20.72 1.83
N SER A 156 0.61 20.86 0.55
CA SER A 156 1.28 22.07 0.07
C SER A 156 0.19 23.11 -0.22
N VAL A 157 0.30 24.27 0.43
CA VAL A 157 -0.60 25.41 0.23
C VAL A 157 0.20 26.54 -0.40
N LYS A 158 -0.24 27.00 -1.57
CA LYS A 158 0.27 28.23 -2.19
C LYS A 158 -0.65 29.38 -1.80
N PHE A 159 -0.06 30.44 -1.27
CA PHE A 159 -0.78 31.68 -1.01
C PHE A 159 -0.63 32.62 -2.21
N THR A 160 -1.71 33.26 -2.63
CA THR A 160 -1.66 34.37 -3.57
C THR A 160 -0.99 35.58 -2.93
N SER A 161 -0.65 36.58 -3.74
CA SER A 161 -0.21 37.89 -3.26
C SER A 161 -1.23 38.59 -2.33
N SER A 162 -2.51 38.18 -2.38
CA SER A 162 -3.58 38.65 -1.50
C SER A 162 -3.70 37.86 -0.18
N GLY A 163 -2.88 36.82 0.03
CA GLY A 163 -2.95 35.94 1.19
C GLY A 163 -4.11 34.93 1.14
N GLU A 164 -4.79 34.82 -0.01
CA GLU A 164 -5.87 33.87 -0.21
C GLU A 164 -5.30 32.53 -0.71
N ILE A 165 -5.97 31.44 -0.33
CA ILE A 165 -5.66 30.10 -0.85
C ILE A 165 -6.49 29.91 -2.12
N PRO A 166 -5.87 29.71 -3.30
CA PRO A 166 -6.60 29.49 -4.53
C PRO A 166 -7.45 28.20 -4.41
N PRO A 167 -8.73 28.22 -4.87
CA PRO A 167 -9.53 27.01 -4.92
C PRO A 167 -8.87 25.98 -5.84
N ASN A 168 -8.73 24.74 -5.35
CA ASN A 168 -8.10 23.58 -6.04
C ASN A 168 -6.57 23.58 -6.19
N GLU A 169 -5.83 24.46 -5.50
CA GLU A 169 -4.36 24.40 -5.51
C GLU A 169 -3.74 23.56 -4.38
N ASN A 170 -4.52 23.17 -3.37
CA ASN A 170 -4.03 22.28 -2.32
C ASN A 170 -3.69 20.91 -2.90
N LYS A 171 -2.42 20.52 -2.77
CA LYS A 171 -1.95 19.20 -3.16
C LYS A 171 -1.58 18.43 -1.90
N SER A 172 -2.35 17.36 -1.62
CA SER A 172 -1.94 16.38 -0.61
C SER A 172 -0.60 15.76 -1.03
N ILE A 173 0.37 15.82 -0.13
CA ILE A 173 1.75 15.36 -0.33
C ILE A 173 1.85 13.88 -0.04
N ASN A 174 1.20 13.40 1.02
CA ASN A 174 1.19 11.98 1.38
C ASN A 174 0.18 11.18 0.54
N CYS A 175 0.21 11.35 -0.79
CA CYS A 175 -0.68 10.67 -1.74
C CYS A 175 0.09 9.91 -2.82
N GLU A 176 -0.56 8.90 -3.43
CA GLU A 176 0.04 8.05 -4.46
C GLU A 176 0.64 8.85 -5.64
N ASN A 177 -0.04 9.91 -6.07
CA ASN A 177 0.43 10.73 -7.18
C ASN A 177 1.74 11.43 -6.84
N MET A 178 1.86 11.94 -5.61
CA MET A 178 3.07 12.63 -5.17
C MET A 178 4.23 11.65 -4.93
N LEU A 179 3.96 10.47 -4.37
CA LEU A 179 4.95 9.41 -4.25
C LEU A 179 5.47 8.99 -5.64
N ASN A 180 4.59 8.85 -6.63
CA ASN A 180 5.01 8.56 -8.00
C ASN A 180 5.82 9.71 -8.63
N SER A 181 5.52 10.97 -8.27
CA SER A 181 6.35 12.10 -8.68
C SER A 181 7.75 12.00 -8.08
N TRP A 182 7.86 11.76 -6.77
CA TRP A 182 9.14 11.59 -6.07
C TRP A 182 9.95 10.41 -6.62
N LEU A 183 9.33 9.24 -6.82
CA LEU A 183 9.98 8.08 -7.41
C LEU A 183 10.51 8.35 -8.82
N ASN A 184 9.74 9.06 -9.65
CA ASN A 184 10.19 9.37 -11.00
C ASN A 184 11.27 10.47 -11.02
N ALA A 185 11.24 11.40 -10.07
CA ALA A 185 12.22 12.46 -9.92
C ALA A 185 13.59 11.93 -9.48
N TYR A 186 13.64 11.03 -8.50
CA TYR A 186 14.91 10.65 -7.86
C TYR A 186 15.33 9.19 -8.08
N GLU A 187 14.40 8.28 -8.37
CA GLU A 187 14.66 6.84 -8.27
C GLU A 187 14.56 6.09 -9.61
N PHE A 188 13.62 6.49 -10.48
CA PHE A 188 13.29 5.71 -11.68
C PHE A 188 13.71 6.37 -12.98
N HIS A 189 13.29 7.61 -13.21
CA HIS A 189 13.38 8.25 -14.53
C HIS A 189 14.22 9.53 -14.53
N HIS A 190 14.57 10.07 -13.36
CA HIS A 190 15.27 11.36 -13.22
C HIS A 190 14.57 12.47 -14.00
N ASP A 191 13.25 12.52 -13.86
CA ASP A 191 12.37 13.46 -14.55
C ASP A 191 12.53 14.87 -13.97
N GLU A 192 13.16 15.77 -14.73
CA GLU A 192 13.53 17.13 -14.29
C GLU A 192 12.31 17.96 -13.83
N GLU A 193 11.16 17.84 -14.51
CA GLU A 193 9.96 18.58 -14.12
C GLU A 193 9.44 18.13 -12.76
N LYS A 194 9.50 16.82 -12.50
CA LYS A 194 9.10 16.26 -11.21
C LYS A 194 10.12 16.56 -10.13
N GLN A 195 11.40 16.60 -10.46
CA GLN A 195 12.45 17.01 -9.54
C GLN A 195 12.21 18.45 -9.07
N HIS A 196 12.00 19.38 -9.99
CA HIS A 196 11.66 20.77 -9.62
C HIS A 196 10.38 20.87 -8.79
N LEU A 197 9.35 20.08 -9.11
CA LEU A 197 8.13 20.02 -8.30
C LEU A 197 8.43 19.59 -6.86
N ILE A 198 9.25 18.55 -6.63
CA ILE A 198 9.57 18.09 -5.28
C ILE A 198 10.45 19.10 -4.55
N GLU A 199 11.50 19.63 -5.20
CA GLU A 199 12.38 20.65 -4.62
C GLU A 199 11.60 21.91 -4.19
N ASP A 200 10.60 22.32 -4.96
CA ASP A 200 9.73 23.45 -4.61
C ASP A 200 8.85 23.16 -3.40
N ILE A 201 8.33 21.93 -3.27
CA ILE A 201 7.55 21.53 -2.10
C ILE A 201 8.47 21.46 -0.87
N GLU A 202 9.68 20.91 -1.02
CA GLU A 202 10.64 20.72 0.08
C GLU A 202 11.04 22.03 0.76
N LYS A 203 11.14 23.13 0.01
CA LYS A 203 11.41 24.48 0.57
C LYS A 203 10.41 24.90 1.66
N GLY A 204 9.20 24.34 1.65
CA GLY A 204 8.14 24.63 2.64
C GLY A 204 8.19 23.75 3.89
N PHE A 205 9.09 22.77 3.96
CA PHE A 205 9.14 21.79 5.05
C PHE A 205 10.52 21.74 5.72
N PRO A 206 10.58 21.27 6.98
CA PRO A 206 11.85 20.90 7.59
C PRO A 206 12.61 19.86 6.75
N PRO A 207 13.95 19.97 6.64
CA PRO A 207 14.76 19.03 5.87
C PRO A 207 14.48 17.56 6.25
N GLY A 208 14.33 16.69 5.25
CA GLY A 208 14.11 15.25 5.43
C GLY A 208 12.69 14.83 5.82
N LEU A 209 11.77 15.76 6.07
CA LEU A 209 10.37 15.42 6.36
C LEU A 209 9.70 14.74 5.16
N LEU A 210 9.86 15.29 3.96
CA LEU A 210 9.24 14.74 2.75
C LEU A 210 9.73 13.34 2.43
N ASP A 211 11.05 13.13 2.48
CA ASP A 211 11.64 11.80 2.28
C ASP A 211 11.09 10.80 3.29
N SER A 212 10.97 11.20 4.56
CA SER A 212 10.40 10.34 5.60
C SER A 212 8.93 10.02 5.33
N VAL A 213 8.14 10.97 4.84
CA VAL A 213 6.75 10.72 4.43
C VAL A 213 6.69 9.70 3.30
N PHE A 214 7.51 9.85 2.26
CA PHE A 214 7.52 8.92 1.12
C PHE A 214 8.06 7.54 1.49
N VAL A 215 9.10 7.47 2.32
CA VAL A 215 9.60 6.21 2.88
C VAL A 215 8.52 5.53 3.72
N GLY A 216 7.78 6.27 4.55
CA GLY A 216 6.64 5.74 5.29
C GLY A 216 5.58 5.13 4.37
N MET A 217 5.24 5.81 3.28
CA MET A 217 4.31 5.26 2.27
C MET A 217 4.85 4.00 1.57
N ILE A 218 6.16 3.91 1.34
CA ILE A 218 6.81 2.70 0.80
C ILE A 218 6.68 1.53 1.78
N LEU A 219 6.87 1.78 3.08
CA LEU A 219 6.69 0.76 4.12
C LEU A 219 5.22 0.30 4.21
N ASP A 220 4.25 1.22 4.09
CA ASP A 220 2.82 0.87 4.01
C ASP A 220 2.51 -0.01 2.80
N LYS A 221 3.09 0.29 1.63
CA LYS A 221 2.97 -0.57 0.44
C LYS A 221 3.49 -1.98 0.67
N ILE A 222 4.68 -2.10 1.26
CA ILE A 222 5.29 -3.41 1.60
C ILE A 222 4.36 -4.18 2.54
N LYS A 223 3.81 -3.50 3.56
CA LYS A 223 2.88 -4.12 4.51
C LYS A 223 1.60 -4.61 3.81
N ALA A 224 1.00 -3.81 2.94
CA ALA A 224 -0.17 -4.23 2.17
C ALA A 224 0.14 -5.42 1.23
N ILE A 225 1.29 -5.40 0.55
CA ILE A 225 1.78 -6.51 -0.29
C ILE A 225 1.92 -7.79 0.52
N ASN A 226 2.59 -7.74 1.67
CA ASN A 226 2.80 -8.91 2.54
C ASN A 226 1.48 -9.43 3.12
N ARG A 227 0.57 -8.55 3.54
CA ARG A 227 -0.77 -8.95 3.99
C ARG A 227 -1.55 -9.67 2.90
N PHE A 228 -1.46 -9.19 1.65
CA PHE A 228 -2.10 -9.85 0.52
C PHE A 228 -1.44 -11.18 0.16
N ALA A 229 -0.11 -11.28 0.21
CA ALA A 229 0.61 -12.55 0.05
C ALA A 229 0.21 -13.59 1.10
N GLY A 230 0.05 -13.16 2.35
CA GLY A 230 -0.45 -14.03 3.43
C GLY A 230 -1.87 -14.54 3.17
N LEU A 231 -2.73 -13.79 2.47
CA LEU A 231 -4.02 -14.29 2.01
C LEU A 231 -3.85 -15.37 0.92
N ILE A 232 -2.95 -15.15 -0.05
CA ILE A 232 -2.66 -16.13 -1.12
C ILE A 232 -2.18 -17.45 -0.52
N ASP A 233 -1.25 -17.39 0.43
CA ASP A 233 -0.70 -18.59 1.09
C ASP A 233 -1.81 -19.38 1.79
N ARG A 234 -2.72 -18.70 2.50
CA ARG A 234 -3.88 -19.33 3.16
C ARG A 234 -4.88 -19.94 2.17
N LEU A 235 -5.07 -19.30 1.01
CA LEU A 235 -5.93 -19.86 -0.05
C LEU A 235 -5.32 -21.17 -0.59
N GLY A 236 -3.99 -21.24 -0.70
CA GLY A 236 -3.27 -22.42 -1.17
C GLY A 236 -3.33 -23.61 -0.21
N THR A 237 -3.41 -23.38 1.09
CA THR A 237 -3.56 -24.44 2.10
C THR A 237 -5.00 -24.94 2.23
N GLY A 238 -5.96 -24.33 1.55
CA GLY A 238 -7.38 -24.66 1.66
C GLY A 238 -7.98 -24.28 3.02
N GLN A 239 -7.31 -23.45 3.83
CA GLN A 239 -7.83 -22.95 5.11
C GLN A 239 -7.52 -21.46 5.25
N VAL A 240 -8.50 -20.62 4.92
CA VAL A 240 -8.39 -19.18 5.16
C VAL A 240 -9.19 -18.80 6.39
N ASN A 241 -8.51 -18.55 7.51
CA ASN A 241 -9.08 -17.80 8.62
C ASN A 241 -8.75 -16.32 8.42
N ILE A 242 -9.73 -15.50 8.02
CA ILE A 242 -9.55 -14.05 7.97
C ILE A 242 -10.00 -13.48 9.32
N CYS A 243 -9.06 -13.33 10.25
CA CYS A 243 -9.28 -12.54 11.47
C CYS A 243 -9.03 -11.08 11.12
N LEU A 244 -10.08 -10.26 11.15
CA LEU A 244 -9.95 -8.82 11.02
C LEU A 244 -9.71 -8.21 12.40
N PRO A 245 -8.87 -7.15 12.50
CA PRO A 245 -8.68 -6.41 13.73
C PRO A 245 -9.99 -5.77 14.22
#